data_AF-A0A1Y2GAN2-F1
#
_entry.id   AF-A0A1Y2GAN2-F1
#
_cell.length_a   1.000
_cell.length_b   1.000
_cell.length_c   1.000
_cell.angle_alpha   90.00
_cell.angle_beta   90.00
_cell.angle_gamma   90.00
#
_symmetry.space_group_name_H-M   'P 1'
#
loop_
_entity.id
_entity.type
_entity.pdbx_description
1 polymer ?
#
loop_
_entity_poly.entity_id
_entity_poly.type
_entity_poly.pdbx_seq_one_letter_code
_entity_poly.pdbx_strand_id
1 'polypeptide(L)' 'MAKIEVEAPKKPHFCPWPDCHKTFTRSAHLARHIRSHGGEKPYTCPHEGCGKQFSRSDVLKEHIRTH' A
#
# COMPACT_ATOMS: atom_id res chain seq x y z
N MET A 1 28.38 24.24 -7.26
CA MET A 1 27.83 24.35 -5.89
C MET A 1 26.68 23.36 -5.78
N ALA A 2 26.92 22.11 -5.39
CA ALA A 2 25.82 21.17 -5.16
C ALA A 2 25.16 21.53 -3.83
N LYS A 3 23.89 21.95 -3.85
CA LYS A 3 23.09 22.08 -2.63
C LYS A 3 22.85 20.67 -2.12
N ILE A 4 23.59 20.28 -1.08
CA ILE A 4 23.29 19.08 -0.32
C ILE A 4 22.12 19.48 0.58
N GLU A 5 20.91 19.23 0.11
CA GLU A 5 19.70 19.38 0.90
C GLU A 5 19.66 18.21 1.87
N VAL A 6 20.09 18.47 3.12
CA VAL A 6 19.99 17.50 4.21
C VAL A 6 18.49 17.33 4.50
N GLU A 7 17.86 16.31 3.88
CA GLU A 7 16.50 15.94 4.22
C GLU A 7 16.45 15.61 5.72
N ALA A 8 15.67 16.39 6.48
CA ALA A 8 15.43 16.12 7.89
C ALA A 8 14.94 14.67 8.08
N PRO A 9 15.33 13.98 9.17
CA PRO A 9 14.90 12.60 9.41
C PRO A 9 13.37 12.52 9.44
N LYS A 10 12.80 11.90 8.40
CA LYS A 10 11.37 11.64 8.28
C LYS A 10 10.94 10.78 9.47
N LYS A 11 9.96 11.27 10.25
CA LYS A 11 9.45 10.53 11.42
C LYS A 11 8.94 9.15 10.96
N PRO A 12 9.44 8.05 11.56
CA PRO A 12 9.05 6.71 11.15
C PRO A 12 7.55 6.46 11.35
N HIS A 13 6.94 5.72 10.40
CA HIS A 13 5.54 5.35 10.44
C HIS A 13 5.39 3.88 10.87
N PHE A 14 4.98 3.64 12.11
CA PHE A 14 4.86 2.31 12.70
C PHE A 14 3.49 1.68 12.46
N CYS A 15 3.46 0.36 12.28
CA CYS A 15 2.21 -0.39 12.28
C CYS A 15 1.59 -0.39 13.69
N PRO A 16 0.32 0.01 13.85
CA PRO A 16 -0.35 0.03 15.15
C PRO A 16 -0.79 -1.38 15.63
N TRP A 17 -0.58 -2.42 14.82
CA TRP A 17 -1.00 -3.78 15.16
C TRP A 17 -0.03 -4.41 16.17
N PRO A 18 -0.52 -4.94 17.32
CA PRO A 18 0.31 -5.36 18.46
C PRO A 18 1.49 -6.26 18.10
N ASP A 19 1.30 -7.22 17.20
CA ASP A 19 2.34 -8.21 16.85
C ASP A 19 3.11 -7.91 15.56
N CYS A 20 2.81 -6.81 14.86
CA CYS A 20 3.37 -6.60 13.52
C CYS A 20 4.74 -5.94 13.54
N HIS A 21 5.01 -5.02 14.47
CA HIS A 21 6.28 -4.32 14.67
C HIS A 21 6.94 -3.71 13.40
N LYS A 22 6.21 -3.59 12.27
CA LYS A 22 6.73 -3.07 11.01
C LYS A 22 6.77 -1.55 11.01
N THR A 23 7.82 -1.01 10.39
CA THR A 23 8.05 0.43 10.25
C THR A 23 8.21 0.80 8.78
N PHE A 24 7.68 1.96 8.40
CA PHE A 24 7.70 2.47 7.04
C PHE A 24 8.25 3.89 6.99
N THR A 25 8.99 4.19 5.92
CA THR A 25 9.52 5.54 5.65
C THR A 25 8.46 6.49 5.08
N ARG A 26 7.32 5.96 4.62
CA ARG A 26 6.23 6.72 3.99
C ARG A 26 4.88 6.31 4.56
N SER A 27 4.05 7.28 4.93
CA SER A 27 2.68 7.07 5.42
C SER A 27 1.82 6.25 4.46
N ALA A 28 1.95 6.49 3.15
CA ALA A 28 1.23 5.72 2.12
C ALA A 28 1.58 4.22 2.14
N HIS A 29 2.81 3.86 2.48
CA HIS A 29 3.22 2.46 2.60
C HIS A 29 2.64 1.82 3.87
N LEU A 30 2.63 2.56 4.99
CA LEU A 30 1.95 2.12 6.22
C LEU A 30 0.45 1.91 5.97
N ALA A 31 -0.24 2.87 5.37
CA ALA A 31 -1.67 2.76 5.08
C ALA A 31 -1.99 1.54 4.19
N ARG A 32 -1.15 1.27 3.18
CA ARG A 32 -1.26 0.06 2.36
C ARG A 32 -1.02 -1.21 3.16
N HIS A 33 -0.05 -1.20 4.06
CA HIS A 33 0.24 -2.34 4.92
C HIS A 33 -0.89 -2.62 5.91
N ILE A 34 -1.52 -1.60 6.50
CA ILE A 34 -2.64 -1.79 7.43
C ILE A 34 -3.79 -2.58 6.77
N ARG A 35 -4.05 -2.36 5.48
CA ARG A 35 -5.05 -3.14 4.72
C ARG A 35 -4.75 -4.65 4.70
N SER A 36 -3.48 -5.07 4.84
CA SER A 36 -3.16 -6.50 4.91
C SER A 36 -3.57 -7.16 6.22
N HIS A 37 -3.77 -6.39 7.29
CA HIS A 37 -4.29 -6.92 8.54
C HIS A 37 -5.81 -7.08 8.50
N GLY A 38 -6.52 -6.06 8.00
CA GLY A 38 -7.98 -6.08 7.90
C GLY A 38 -8.52 -6.89 6.72
N GLY A 39 -7.66 -7.34 5.80
CA GLY A 39 -8.09 -8.02 4.58
C GLY A 39 -8.87 -7.13 3.62
N GLU A 40 -8.82 -5.81 3.80
CA GLU A 40 -9.56 -4.86 2.97
C GLU A 40 -9.11 -4.93 1.51
N LYS A 41 -10.08 -5.08 0.60
CA LYS A 41 -9.86 -5.12 -0.84
C LYS A 41 -10.76 -4.09 -1.55
N PRO A 42 -10.41 -2.79 -1.50
CA PRO A 42 -11.27 -1.73 -2.02
C PRO A 42 -11.40 -1.74 -3.56
N TYR A 43 -10.56 -2.49 -4.25
CA TYR A 43 -10.45 -2.43 -5.71
C TYR A 43 -11.06 -3.68 -6.34
N THR A 44 -12.26 -3.54 -6.91
CA THR A 44 -12.97 -4.63 -7.60
C THR A 44 -12.64 -4.62 -9.09
N CYS A 45 -12.47 -5.81 -9.68
CA CYS A 45 -12.31 -5.97 -11.12
C CYS A 45 -13.60 -5.55 -11.85
N PRO A 46 -13.52 -4.66 -12.85
CA PRO A 46 -14.69 -4.20 -13.59
C PRO A 46 -15.14 -5.18 -14.68
N HIS A 47 -14.41 -6.27 -14.93
CA HIS A 47 -14.81 -7.25 -15.93
C HIS A 47 -15.98 -8.10 -15.41
N GLU A 48 -17.08 -8.05 -16.14
CA GLU A 48 -18.28 -8.86 -15.89
C GLU A 48 -17.93 -10.34 -15.71
N GLY A 49 -18.46 -10.95 -14.66
CA GLY A 49 -18.18 -12.36 -14.31
C GLY A 49 -16.85 -12.63 -13.59
N CYS A 50 -15.94 -11.65 -13.48
CA CYS A 50 -14.66 -11.86 -12.76
C CYS A 50 -14.82 -11.79 -11.24
N GLY A 51 -15.43 -10.72 -10.73
CA GLY A 51 -15.70 -10.52 -9.28
C GLY A 51 -14.47 -10.43 -8.37
N LYS A 52 -13.24 -10.50 -8.91
CA LYS A 52 -12.00 -10.48 -8.12
C LYS A 52 -11.77 -9.11 -7.48
N GLN A 53 -11.30 -9.11 -6.24
CA GLN A 53 -10.99 -7.91 -5.48
C GLN A 53 -9.52 -7.86 -5.05
N PHE A 54 -8.96 -6.66 -4.98
CA PHE A 54 -7.56 -6.39 -4.69
C PHE A 54 -7.41 -5.32 -3.60
N SER A 55 -6.35 -5.42 -2.81
CA SER A 55 -5.99 -4.44 -1.76
C SER A 55 -5.20 -3.25 -2.29
N ARG A 56 -4.81 -3.28 -3.57
CA ARG A 56 -4.01 -2.25 -4.24
C ARG A 56 -4.47 -2.04 -5.69
N SER A 57 -4.42 -0.78 -6.13
CA SER A 57 -4.83 -0.38 -7.47
C SER A 57 -3.85 -0.81 -8.57
N ASP A 58 -2.56 -0.85 -8.28
CA ASP A 58 -1.54 -1.31 -9.24
C ASP A 58 -1.67 -2.81 -9.54
N VAL A 59 -1.96 -3.61 -8.51
CA VAL A 59 -2.25 -5.05 -8.67
C VAL A 59 -3.54 -5.26 -9.46
N LEU A 60 -4.60 -4.47 -9.21
CA LEU A 60 -5.80 -4.52 -10.05
C LEU A 60 -5.47 -4.17 -11.51
N LYS A 61 -4.70 -3.12 -11.77
CA LYS A 61 -4.31 -2.72 -13.14
C LYS A 61 -3.54 -3.82 -13.87
N GLU A 62 -2.64 -4.50 -13.16
CA GLU A 62 -1.93 -5.66 -13.72
C GLU A 62 -2.89 -6.81 -14.02
N HIS A 63 -3.78 -7.14 -13.06
CA HIS A 63 -4.80 -8.16 -13.26
C HIS A 63 -5.72 -7.88 -14.46
N ILE A 64 -6.14 -6.62 -14.67
CA ILE A 64 -7.01 -6.26 -15.80
C ILE A 64 -6.35 -6.63 -17.14
N ARG A 65 -5.02 -6.60 -17.25
CA ARG A 65 -4.28 -7.00 -18.46
C ARG A 65 -4.31 -8.51 -18.73
N THR A 66 -4.79 -9.31 -17.79
CA THR A 66 -4.90 -10.77 -17.91
C THR A 66 -6.26 -11.24 -18.42
N HIS A 67 -7.20 -10.31 -18.60
CA HIS A 67 -8.44 -10.51 -19.33
C HIS A 67 -8.21 -10.32 -20.82
#